data_AF-A0A2N2HFI9-F1
#
_entry.id   AF-A0A2N2HFI9-F1
#
_cell.length_a   1.000
_cell.length_b   1.000
_cell.length_c   1.000
_cell.angle_alpha   90.00
_cell.angle_beta   90.00
_cell.angle_gamma   90.00
#
_symmetry.space_group_name_H-M   'P 1'
#
loop_
_entity.id
_entity.type
_entity.pdbx_description
1 polymer ?
#
loop_
_entity_poly.entity_id
_entity_poly.type
_entity_poly.pdbx_seq_one_letter_code
_entity_poly.pdbx_strand_id
1 'polypeptide(L)'
;DFGLTASLELIVIVDEYISLNRKLFAGVEVTPATLAVDVVRDVGPGGDFLAHRHTARNVRTAQWRPTIINRQGHARWLEEGGLDLKEKARRKALRLLAEHEPAPLDERVSARMDELVVGFDPTRAGG
;
A
#
# COMPACT_ATOMS: atom_id res chain seq x y z
N ASP A 1 4.99 -20.64 9.77
CA ASP A 1 5.96 -20.42 10.85
C ASP A 1 5.40 -19.71 12.10
N PHE A 2 4.08 -19.65 12.33
CA PHE A 2 3.45 -19.22 13.60
C PHE A 2 4.11 -18.07 14.42
N GLY A 3 4.78 -17.11 13.78
CA GLY A 3 5.50 -16.01 14.42
C GLY A 3 6.98 -16.26 14.81
N LEU A 4 7.61 -17.36 14.39
CA LEU A 4 9.00 -17.69 14.77
C LEU A 4 10.07 -17.05 13.85
N THR A 5 9.68 -16.52 12.69
CA THR A 5 10.56 -15.82 11.74
C THR A 5 9.94 -14.51 11.31
N ALA A 6 10.83 -13.58 10.96
CA ALA A 6 10.48 -12.30 10.36
C ALA A 6 11.04 -12.23 8.93
N SER A 7 10.30 -11.55 8.05
CA SER A 7 10.75 -11.22 6.68
C SER A 7 10.27 -9.82 6.34
N LEU A 8 11.22 -8.97 5.93
CA LEU A 8 10.93 -7.62 5.47
C LEU A 8 10.08 -7.65 4.18
N GLU A 9 10.35 -8.62 3.30
CA GLU A 9 9.57 -8.85 2.11
C GLU A 9 8.11 -9.16 2.45
N LEU A 10 7.88 -10.04 3.43
CA LEU A 10 6.52 -10.39 3.85
C LEU A 10 5.79 -9.19 4.47
N ILE A 11 6.47 -8.36 5.27
CA ILE A 11 5.87 -7.13 5.81
C ILE A 11 5.36 -6.22 4.69
N VAL A 12 6.17 -6.00 3.66
CA VAL A 12 5.79 -5.16 2.51
C VAL A 12 4.66 -5.80 1.68
N ILE A 13 4.66 -7.12 1.52
CA ILE A 13 3.57 -7.84 0.83
C ILE A 13 2.26 -7.73 1.61
N VAL A 14 2.31 -7.87 2.95
CA VAL A 14 1.13 -7.71 3.80
C VAL A 14 0.61 -6.27 3.76
N ASP A 15 1.48 -5.26 3.77
CA ASP A 15 1.10 -3.85 3.57
C ASP A 15 0.31 -3.65 2.25
N GLU A 16 0.79 -4.24 1.15
CA GLU A 16 0.10 -4.20 -0.15
C GLU A 16 -1.32 -4.78 -0.07
N TYR A 17 -1.48 -5.94 0.59
CA TYR A 17 -2.80 -6.56 0.77
C TYR A 17 -3.70 -5.79 1.73
N ILE A 18 -3.16 -5.21 2.80
CA ILE A 18 -3.93 -4.33 3.70
C ILE A 18 -4.44 -3.12 2.92
N SER A 19 -3.61 -2.53 2.05
CA SER A 19 -4.01 -1.42 1.18
C SER A 19 -5.15 -1.81 0.23
N LEU A 20 -5.06 -2.97 -0.42
CA LEU A 20 -6.15 -3.52 -1.24
C LEU A 20 -7.42 -3.75 -0.41
N ASN A 21 -7.30 -4.37 0.76
CA ASN A 21 -8.42 -4.67 1.65
C ASN A 21 -9.12 -3.39 2.11
N ARG A 22 -8.36 -2.32 2.44
CA ARG A 22 -8.94 -1.01 2.76
C ARG A 22 -9.80 -0.46 1.63
N LYS A 23 -9.37 -0.60 0.37
CA LYS A 23 -10.21 -0.20 -0.78
C LYS A 23 -11.45 -1.07 -0.89
N LEU A 24 -11.32 -2.39 -0.72
CA LEU A 24 -12.45 -3.33 -0.81
C LEU A 24 -13.50 -3.03 0.27
N PHE A 25 -13.06 -2.83 1.51
CA PHE A 25 -13.93 -2.55 2.65
C PHE A 25 -14.49 -1.13 2.68
N ALA A 26 -13.96 -0.19 1.89
CA ALA A 26 -14.56 1.14 1.72
C ALA A 26 -15.96 1.07 1.07
N GLY A 27 -16.34 -0.09 0.51
CA GLY A 27 -17.66 -0.32 -0.06
C GLY A 27 -17.83 0.33 -1.44
N VAL A 28 -19.08 0.37 -1.89
CA VAL A 28 -19.47 0.96 -3.17
C VAL A 28 -20.24 2.24 -2.89
N GLU A 29 -19.70 3.37 -3.31
CA GLU A 29 -20.41 4.64 -3.27
C GLU A 29 -21.55 4.63 -4.30
N VAL A 30 -22.78 4.90 -3.87
CA VAL A 30 -23.97 4.91 -4.73
C VAL A 30 -24.47 6.33 -4.87
N THR A 31 -24.13 6.97 -5.98
CA THR A 31 -24.59 8.30 -6.40
C THR A 31 -24.90 8.28 -7.89
N PRO A 32 -25.64 9.26 -8.44
CA PRO A 32 -25.85 9.34 -9.89
C PRO A 32 -24.54 9.34 -10.68
N ALA A 33 -23.49 9.98 -10.14
CA ALA A 33 -22.17 10.01 -10.75
C ALA A 33 -21.50 8.63 -10.75
N THR A 34 -21.56 7.85 -9.67
CA THR A 34 -20.92 6.52 -9.60
C THR A 34 -21.74 5.42 -10.27
N LEU A 35 -23.07 5.59 -10.39
CA LEU A 35 -23.94 4.71 -11.19
C LEU A 35 -23.69 4.88 -12.70
N ALA A 36 -23.34 6.10 -13.14
CA ALA A 36 -22.92 6.40 -14.52
C ALA A 36 -23.91 5.98 -15.62
N VAL A 37 -25.21 5.93 -15.32
CA VAL A 37 -26.26 5.46 -16.25
C VAL A 37 -26.31 6.30 -17.53
N ASP A 38 -26.13 7.62 -17.42
CA ASP A 38 -26.10 8.51 -18.58
C ASP A 38 -24.90 8.24 -19.49
N VAL A 39 -23.77 7.85 -18.91
CA VAL A 39 -22.56 7.48 -19.67
C VAL A 39 -22.78 6.18 -20.44
N VAL A 40 -23.43 5.19 -19.81
CA VAL A 40 -23.78 3.92 -20.48
C VAL A 40 -24.72 4.18 -21.67
N ARG A 41 -25.70 5.08 -21.50
CA ARG A 41 -26.62 5.46 -22.57
C ARG A 41 -25.90 6.23 -23.70
N ASP A 42 -24.99 7.13 -23.38
CA ASP A 42 -24.23 7.94 -24.34
C ASP A 42 -23.27 7.09 -25.20
N VAL A 43 -22.52 6.18 -24.56
CA VAL A 43 -21.58 5.29 -25.26
C VAL A 43 -22.31 4.27 -26.14
N GLY A 44 -23.43 3.73 -25.65
CA GLY A 44 -24.28 2.81 -26.40
C GLY A 44 -23.64 1.44 -26.68
N PRO A 45 -24.37 0.55 -27.38
CA PRO A 45 -23.90 -0.81 -27.69
C PRO A 45 -22.66 -0.81 -28.59
N GLY A 46 -21.66 -1.61 -28.23
CA GLY A 46 -20.41 -1.76 -29.02
C GLY A 46 -19.41 -0.62 -28.86
N GLY A 47 -19.72 0.43 -28.08
CA GLY A 47 -18.79 1.51 -27.75
C GLY A 47 -17.82 1.14 -26.63
N ASP A 48 -16.83 2.01 -26.41
CA ASP A 48 -15.86 1.91 -25.32
C ASP A 48 -15.91 3.11 -24.38
N PHE A 49 -15.53 2.90 -23.12
CA PHE A 49 -15.55 3.93 -22.08
C PHE A 49 -14.18 4.59 -21.86
N LEU A 50 -13.13 4.16 -22.56
CA LEU A 50 -11.74 4.51 -22.22
C LEU A 50 -11.47 6.00 -22.44
N ALA A 51 -11.98 6.54 -23.55
CA ALA A 51 -11.82 7.96 -23.90
C ALA A 51 -12.87 8.88 -23.27
N HIS A 52 -13.88 8.33 -22.58
CA HIS A 52 -14.99 9.14 -22.07
C HIS A 52 -14.54 10.05 -20.91
N ARG A 53 -15.04 11.30 -20.87
CA ARG A 53 -14.66 12.30 -19.84
C ARG A 53 -14.91 11.83 -18.42
N HIS A 54 -15.98 11.06 -18.21
CA HIS A 54 -16.29 10.47 -16.90
C HIS A 54 -15.18 9.52 -16.44
N THR A 55 -14.69 8.64 -17.32
CA THR A 55 -13.58 7.74 -17.02
C THR A 55 -12.31 8.51 -16.69
N ALA A 56 -11.95 9.51 -17.51
CA ALA A 56 -10.77 10.34 -17.26
C ALA A 56 -10.79 11.01 -15.87
N ARG A 57 -11.97 11.47 -15.43
CA ARG A 57 -12.15 12.11 -14.12
C ARG A 57 -12.08 11.11 -12.96
N ASN A 58 -12.63 9.91 -13.12
CA ASN A 58 -12.89 9.00 -12.00
C ASN A 58 -11.90 7.83 -11.88
N VAL A 59 -11.23 7.41 -12.96
CA VAL A 59 -10.44 6.17 -12.99
C VAL A 59 -9.32 6.15 -11.95
N ARG A 60 -8.72 7.31 -11.64
CA ARG A 60 -7.60 7.42 -10.69
C ARG A 60 -8.03 7.20 -9.23
N THR A 61 -9.24 7.61 -8.86
CA THR A 61 -9.79 7.46 -7.50
C THR A 61 -10.62 6.19 -7.34
N ALA A 62 -11.25 5.72 -8.42
CA ALA A 62 -12.06 4.52 -8.43
C ALA A 62 -11.22 3.24 -8.26
N GLN A 63 -10.04 3.18 -8.88
CA GLN A 63 -9.19 1.98 -8.88
C GLN A 63 -8.14 2.01 -7.77
N TRP A 64 -7.97 0.89 -7.06
CA TRP A 64 -6.78 0.67 -6.24
C TRP A 64 -5.57 0.36 -7.14
N ARG A 65 -4.46 1.02 -6.85
CA ARG A 65 -3.21 0.94 -7.61
C ARG A 65 -2.16 0.18 -6.80
N PRO A 66 -1.71 -0.99 -7.27
CA PRO A 66 -0.66 -1.74 -6.58
C PRO A 66 0.67 -0.99 -6.62
N THR A 67 1.49 -1.22 -5.61
CA THR A 67 2.88 -0.72 -5.56
C THR A 67 3.90 -1.81 -5.92
N ILE A 68 3.56 -3.09 -5.73
CA ILE A 68 4.44 -4.23 -6.04
C ILE A 68 3.76 -5.35 -6.83
N ILE A 69 2.42 -5.48 -6.76
CA ILE A 69 1.69 -6.47 -7.57
C ILE A 69 1.73 -6.07 -9.05
N ASN A 70 2.14 -7.01 -9.91
CA ASN A 70 2.23 -6.78 -11.35
C ASN A 70 0.86 -6.94 -12.03
N ARG A 71 0.51 -5.97 -12.89
CA ARG A 71 -0.66 -6.03 -13.79
C ARG A 71 -0.30 -5.76 -15.26
N GLN A 72 0.99 -5.75 -15.57
CA GLN A 72 1.50 -5.52 -16.91
C GLN A 72 1.43 -6.80 -17.75
N GLY A 73 1.45 -6.64 -19.07
CA GLY A 73 1.64 -7.76 -20.00
C GLY A 73 3.03 -8.39 -19.89
N HIS A 74 3.14 -9.67 -20.26
CA HIS A 74 4.35 -10.47 -20.11
C HIS A 74 5.59 -9.86 -20.79
N ALA A 75 5.47 -9.39 -22.03
CA ALA A 75 6.57 -8.78 -22.77
C ALA A 75 7.17 -7.59 -22.02
N ARG A 76 6.32 -6.66 -21.58
CA ARG A 76 6.75 -5.49 -20.79
C ARG A 76 7.38 -5.88 -19.45
N TRP A 77 6.82 -6.88 -18.77
CA TRP A 77 7.40 -7.38 -17.52
C TRP A 77 8.82 -7.93 -17.72
N LEU A 78 9.06 -8.66 -18.82
CA LEU A 78 10.40 -9.14 -19.18
C LEU A 78 11.36 -7.98 -19.49
N GLU A 79 10.91 -6.98 -20.26
CA GLU A 79 11.70 -5.78 -20.57
C GLU A 79 12.09 -5.00 -19.29
N GLU A 80 11.20 -4.95 -18.29
CA GLU A 80 11.45 -4.33 -16.98
C GLU A 80 12.24 -5.26 -16.01
N GLY A 81 12.82 -6.36 -16.51
CA GLY A 81 13.73 -7.24 -15.78
C GLY A 81 13.10 -8.47 -15.13
N GLY A 82 11.82 -8.76 -15.39
CA GLY A 82 11.22 -10.04 -15.03
C GLY A 82 11.14 -10.31 -13.52
N LEU A 83 11.06 -9.27 -12.69
CA LEU A 83 11.13 -9.43 -11.24
C LEU A 83 9.87 -10.10 -10.69
N ASP A 84 10.07 -11.09 -9.83
CA ASP A 84 8.99 -11.69 -9.05
C ASP A 84 8.50 -10.77 -7.92
N LEU A 85 7.42 -11.19 -7.24
CA LEU A 85 6.82 -10.40 -6.16
C LEU A 85 7.77 -10.22 -4.96
N LYS A 86 8.54 -11.25 -4.63
CA LYS A 86 9.44 -11.24 -3.47
C LYS A 86 10.58 -10.24 -3.69
N GLU A 87 11.17 -10.23 -4.87
CA GLU A 87 12.24 -9.31 -5.24
C GLU A 87 11.74 -7.86 -5.27
N LYS A 88 10.53 -7.60 -5.80
CA LYS A 88 9.91 -6.27 -5.72
C LYS A 88 9.68 -5.83 -4.27
N ALA A 89 9.20 -6.73 -3.41
CA ALA A 89 9.00 -6.45 -2.00
C ALA A 89 10.33 -6.15 -1.28
N ARG A 90 11.39 -6.93 -1.56
CA ARG A 90 12.74 -6.71 -1.04
C ARG A 90 13.27 -5.32 -1.42
N ARG A 91 13.17 -4.95 -2.69
CA ARG A 91 13.62 -3.62 -3.16
C ARG A 91 12.85 -2.48 -2.48
N LYS A 92 11.53 -2.60 -2.35
CA LYS A 92 10.71 -1.61 -1.63
C LYS A 92 11.09 -1.52 -0.16
N ALA A 93 11.33 -2.65 0.52
CA ALA A 93 11.76 -2.67 1.92
C ALA A 93 13.11 -1.96 2.11
N LEU A 94 14.11 -2.31 1.30
CA LEU A 94 15.44 -1.70 1.38
C LEU A 94 15.41 -0.19 1.09
N ARG A 95 14.59 0.24 0.11
CA ARG A 95 14.38 1.66 -0.16
C ARG A 95 13.76 2.39 1.02
N LEU A 96 12.71 1.84 1.62
CA LEU A 96 12.07 2.45 2.80
C LEU A 96 13.04 2.57 3.97
N LEU A 97 13.89 1.55 4.22
CA LEU A 97 14.90 1.61 5.27
C LEU A 97 15.98 2.67 5.00
N ALA A 98 16.30 2.94 3.74
CA ALA A 98 17.32 3.92 3.36
C ALA A 98 16.78 5.36 3.36
N GLU A 99 15.51 5.56 3.04
CA GLU A 99 14.93 6.89 2.77
C GLU A 99 13.96 7.39 3.85
N HIS A 100 13.46 6.52 4.73
CA HIS A 100 12.47 6.93 5.72
C HIS A 100 13.10 7.68 6.89
N GLU A 101 12.74 8.95 7.02
CA GLU A 101 13.04 9.77 8.20
C GLU A 101 11.80 9.81 9.10
N PRO A 102 11.86 9.24 10.33
CA PRO A 102 10.76 9.31 11.27
C PRO A 102 10.58 10.75 11.76
N ALA A 103 9.33 11.15 12.04
CA ALA A 103 9.07 12.44 12.66
C ALA A 103 9.78 12.50 14.04
N PRO A 104 10.48 13.62 14.35
CA PRO A 104 11.19 13.73 15.61
C PRO A 104 10.20 13.69 16.78
N LEU A 105 10.63 13.06 17.87
CA LEU A 105 9.89 13.08 19.13
C LEU A 105 10.07 14.45 19.81
N ASP A 106 9.11 14.83 20.64
CA ASP A 106 9.28 15.97 21.54
C ASP A 106 10.51 15.75 22.44
N GLU A 107 11.35 16.78 22.57
CA GLU A 107 12.63 16.68 23.29
C GLU A 107 12.47 16.20 24.73
N ARG A 108 11.41 16.65 25.43
CA ARG A 108 11.16 16.25 26.82
C ARG A 108 10.76 14.79 26.90
N VAL A 109 9.96 14.32 25.95
CA VAL A 109 9.58 12.90 25.85
C VAL A 109 10.80 12.03 25.53
N SER A 110 11.64 12.45 24.58
CA SER A 110 12.87 11.72 24.24
C SER A 110 13.80 11.60 25.43
N ALA A 111 14.09 12.71 26.12
CA ALA A 111 14.96 12.71 27.31
C ALA A 111 14.39 11.81 28.42
N ARG A 112 13.07 11.83 28.62
CA ARG A 112 12.42 10.97 29.61
C ARG A 112 12.53 9.48 29.25
N MET A 113 12.43 9.13 27.97
CA MET A 113 12.63 7.75 27.52
C MET A 113 14.06 7.28 27.78
N ASP A 114 15.04 8.12 27.49
CA ASP A 114 16.46 7.81 27.73
C ASP A 114 16.75 7.57 29.22
N GLU A 115 16.22 8.43 30.11
CA GLU A 115 16.32 8.23 31.57
C GLU A 115 15.74 6.88 32.00
N LEU A 116 14.56 6.50 31.48
CA LEU A 116 13.90 5.24 31.82
C LEU A 116 14.68 4.02 31.34
N VAL A 117 15.25 4.09 30.13
CA VAL A 117 16.07 3.00 29.56
C VAL A 117 17.36 2.82 30.37
N VAL A 118 18.05 3.92 30.71
CA VAL A 118 19.28 3.87 31.50
C VAL A 118 19.02 3.39 32.93
N GLY A 119 17.91 3.81 33.53
CA GLY A 119 17.52 3.41 34.88
C GLY A 119 16.92 2.01 34.99
N PHE A 120 16.72 1.31 33.87
CA PHE A 120 16.10 -0.02 33.85
C PHE A 120 17.06 -1.08 34.39
N ASP A 121 16.66 -1.72 35.49
CA ASP A 121 17.33 -2.90 36.05
C ASP A 121 16.35 -4.09 36.00
N PRO A 122 16.62 -5.11 35.15
CA PRO A 122 15.73 -6.25 34.98
C PRO A 122 15.60 -7.10 36.26
N THR A 123 16.51 -6.96 37.22
CA THR A 123 16.50 -7.74 38.47
C THR A 123 15.62 -7.13 39.56
N ARG A 124 15.24 -5.85 39.45
CA ARG A 124 14.36 -5.16 40.41
C ARG A 124 12.87 -5.41 40.20
N ALA A 125 12.47 -5.97 39.06
CA ALA A 125 11.07 -6.20 38.71
C ALA A 125 10.50 -7.55 39.20
N GLY A 126 11.31 -8.39 39.85
CA GLY A 126 10.89 -9.66 40.45
C GLY A 126 10.90 -9.60 41.98
N GLY A 127 9.78 -9.21 42.56
CA GLY A 127 9.44 -9.35 43.99
C GLY A 127 8.07 -9.94 44.13
#